data_AF-A0A7Z1HFZ9-F1
#
_entry.id   AF-A0A7Z1HFZ9-F1
#
_cell.length_a   1.000
_cell.length_b   1.000
_cell.length_c   1.000
_cell.angle_alpha   90.00
_cell.angle_beta   90.00
_cell.angle_gamma   90.00
#
_symmetry.space_group_name_H-M   'P 1'
#
loop_
_entity.id
_entity.type
_entity.pdbx_description
1 polymer ?
#
loop_
_entity_poly.entity_id
_entity_poly.type
_entity_poly.pdbx_seq_one_letter_code
_entity_poly.pdbx_strand_id
1 'polypeptide(L)'
;MFNKLTFMLVFSFLFLSQSAIADLLISPTRISFDERQRTAKVSVINTSKEYKTYRVIWSEKQSTPTGGYVTLPEATDTSLSPMTRLSPKQMRLAPGEKQTVKVALRKPKGLAPGEYRSHLLFQALPNENTKINSSIKINMIMSYSIPVVLRESAEVPEVTIEHAKVIKNPDNQRMQFKLKVNRNTGFSSYGKLSAYFKSDTNSSAEKVAEIGNLSIYSDVDSADVTLSLFSDKAITQPGVVEFKYTGADEYADVTFAEHTLPITTNMLLL
;
A
#
# COMPACT_ATOMS: atom_id res chain seq x y z
N MET A 1 -51.04 -5.73 11.03
CA MET A 1 -50.11 -6.86 10.83
C MET A 1 -48.98 -6.55 9.85
N PHE A 2 -49.21 -5.70 8.84
CA PHE A 2 -48.19 -5.29 7.85
C PHE A 2 -46.93 -4.63 8.45
N ASN A 3 -47.06 -3.70 9.41
CA ASN A 3 -45.89 -2.98 9.97
C ASN A 3 -44.89 -3.88 10.73
N LYS A 4 -45.33 -5.02 11.30
CA LYS A 4 -44.41 -5.97 11.97
C LYS A 4 -43.61 -6.78 10.96
N LEU A 5 -44.19 -7.11 9.82
CA LEU A 5 -43.54 -7.87 8.75
C LEU A 5 -42.47 -7.01 8.05
N THR A 6 -42.77 -5.74 7.80
CA THR A 6 -41.82 -4.78 7.23
C THR A 6 -40.65 -4.52 8.18
N PHE A 7 -40.90 -4.39 9.49
CA PHE A 7 -39.85 -4.22 10.49
C PHE A 7 -38.94 -5.46 10.59
N MET A 8 -39.51 -6.67 10.47
CA MET A 8 -38.76 -7.93 10.47
C MET A 8 -37.91 -8.10 9.20
N LEU A 9 -38.39 -7.64 8.04
CA LEU A 9 -37.67 -7.67 6.77
C LEU A 9 -36.50 -6.68 6.74
N VAL A 10 -36.68 -5.48 7.31
CA VAL A 10 -35.61 -4.48 7.48
C VAL A 10 -34.57 -4.96 8.50
N PHE A 11 -34.98 -5.63 9.58
CA PHE A 11 -34.06 -6.20 10.58
C PHE A 11 -33.23 -7.36 10.02
N SER A 12 -33.80 -8.18 9.12
CA SER A 12 -33.09 -9.30 8.47
C SER A 12 -31.99 -8.83 7.49
N PHE A 13 -32.19 -7.70 6.82
CA PHE A 13 -31.19 -7.12 5.92
C PHE A 13 -29.97 -6.53 6.65
N LEU A 14 -30.08 -6.21 7.95
CA LEU A 14 -28.98 -5.69 8.76
C LEU A 14 -27.94 -6.75 9.17
N PHE A 15 -28.22 -8.05 8.99
CA PHE A 15 -27.31 -9.14 9.35
C PHE A 15 -26.47 -9.69 8.18
N LEU A 16 -26.66 -9.20 6.96
CA LEU A 16 -25.81 -9.49 5.81
C LEU A 16 -24.53 -8.63 5.86
N SER A 17 -23.81 -8.70 6.97
CA SER A 17 -22.44 -8.20 7.03
C SER A 17 -21.56 -9.16 6.22
N GLN A 18 -21.11 -8.71 5.06
CA GLN A 18 -20.10 -9.44 4.31
C GLN A 18 -18.81 -9.41 5.13
N SER A 19 -18.53 -10.52 5.81
CA SER A 19 -17.24 -10.71 6.45
C SER A 19 -16.19 -10.78 5.35
N ALA A 20 -15.32 -9.77 5.28
CA ALA A 20 -14.14 -9.86 4.43
C ALA A 20 -13.29 -11.04 4.92
N ILE A 21 -13.18 -12.08 4.11
CA ILE A 21 -12.37 -13.25 4.43
C ILE A 21 -10.94 -12.94 3.99
N ALA A 22 -10.09 -12.54 4.94
CA ALA A 22 -8.66 -12.60 4.75
C ALA A 22 -8.20 -13.99 5.20
N ASP A 23 -7.51 -14.73 4.31
CA ASP A 23 -6.98 -16.06 4.66
C ASP A 23 -5.64 -15.97 5.41
N LEU A 24 -4.98 -14.82 5.35
CA LEU A 24 -3.67 -14.59 5.92
C LEU A 24 -3.52 -13.16 6.44
N LEU A 25 -3.01 -13.03 7.66
CA LEU A 25 -2.52 -11.78 8.22
C LEU A 25 -0.99 -11.78 8.21
N ILE A 26 -0.38 -10.74 7.65
CA ILE A 26 1.08 -10.53 7.61
C ILE A 26 1.42 -9.23 8.33
N SER A 27 2.40 -9.29 9.23
CA SER A 27 2.88 -8.10 9.96
C SER A 27 4.39 -8.17 10.21
N PRO A 28 5.17 -7.12 9.89
CA PRO A 28 4.73 -5.88 9.26
C PRO A 28 4.41 -6.05 7.75
N THR A 29 3.76 -5.05 7.15
CA THR A 29 3.44 -5.01 5.71
C THR A 29 4.56 -4.41 4.86
N ARG A 30 5.65 -3.97 5.49
CA ARG A 30 6.87 -3.44 4.88
C ARG A 30 8.04 -3.70 5.83
N ILE A 31 9.22 -3.94 5.30
CA ILE A 31 10.47 -3.98 6.07
C ILE A 31 11.40 -2.91 5.52
N SER A 32 11.95 -2.09 6.41
CA SER A 32 13.07 -1.20 6.14
C SER A 32 14.20 -1.57 7.08
N PHE A 33 15.30 -2.07 6.53
CA PHE A 33 16.53 -2.28 7.29
C PHE A 33 17.26 -0.93 7.44
N ASP A 34 17.50 -0.54 8.70
CA ASP A 34 18.50 0.49 9.01
C ASP A 34 19.93 -0.08 8.93
N GLU A 35 20.94 0.79 9.00
CA GLU A 35 22.36 0.40 8.87
C GLU A 35 22.86 -0.59 9.92
N ARG A 36 22.19 -0.69 11.08
CA ARG A 36 22.59 -1.54 12.22
C ARG A 36 21.81 -2.84 12.26
N GLN A 37 20.60 -2.84 11.72
CA GLN A 37 19.73 -4.01 11.69
C GLN A 37 20.29 -5.07 10.73
N ARG A 38 20.31 -6.32 11.21
CA ARG A 38 20.74 -7.48 10.42
C ARG A 38 19.67 -8.54 10.30
N THR A 39 18.54 -8.37 11.00
CA THR A 39 17.45 -9.33 10.97
C THR A 39 16.12 -8.61 11.18
N ALA A 40 15.15 -8.96 10.34
CA ALA A 40 13.74 -8.60 10.51
C ALA A 40 12.90 -9.86 10.73
N LYS A 41 11.75 -9.70 11.37
CA LYS A 41 10.79 -10.78 11.64
C LYS A 41 9.45 -10.38 11.03
N VAL A 42 8.87 -11.29 10.25
CA VAL A 42 7.52 -11.16 9.70
C VAL A 42 6.65 -12.23 10.34
N SER A 43 5.64 -11.80 11.09
CA SER A 43 4.59 -12.67 11.62
C SER A 43 3.56 -12.95 10.53
N VAL A 44 3.23 -14.23 10.36
CA VAL A 44 2.22 -14.72 9.43
C VAL A 44 1.20 -15.51 10.25
N ILE A 45 -0.08 -15.14 10.17
CA ILE A 45 -1.15 -15.79 10.91
C ILE A 45 -2.21 -16.25 9.91
N ASN A 46 -2.54 -17.54 9.93
CA ASN A 46 -3.64 -18.06 9.13
C ASN A 46 -4.97 -17.67 9.78
N THR A 47 -5.69 -16.74 9.18
CA THR A 47 -7.00 -16.26 9.66
C THR A 47 -8.18 -17.02 9.03
N SER A 48 -7.91 -18.00 8.17
CA SER A 48 -8.91 -18.89 7.60
C SER A 48 -9.32 -20.02 8.56
N LYS A 49 -10.36 -20.77 8.16
CA LYS A 49 -10.84 -21.96 8.90
C LYS A 49 -10.21 -23.27 8.44
N GLU A 50 -9.28 -23.23 7.49
CA GLU A 50 -8.64 -24.41 6.91
C GLU A 50 -7.12 -24.36 7.09
N TYR A 51 -6.44 -25.49 6.91
CA TYR A 51 -4.99 -25.47 6.76
C TYR A 51 -4.60 -24.69 5.51
N LYS A 52 -3.54 -23.90 5.58
CA LYS A 52 -2.97 -23.20 4.43
C LYS A 52 -1.48 -23.44 4.35
N THR A 53 -0.96 -23.68 3.16
CA THR A 53 0.48 -23.83 2.92
C THR A 53 0.99 -22.67 2.11
N TYR A 54 2.05 -22.02 2.58
CA TYR A 54 2.69 -20.90 1.91
C TYR A 54 4.16 -21.19 1.65
N ARG A 55 4.61 -20.88 0.44
CA ARG A 55 6.03 -20.76 0.10
C ARG A 55 6.44 -19.29 0.17
N VAL A 56 7.59 -19.04 0.78
CA VAL A 56 8.16 -17.70 0.93
C VAL A 56 9.33 -17.57 -0.03
N ILE A 57 9.18 -16.72 -1.03
CA ILE A 57 10.18 -16.49 -2.08
C ILE A 57 10.46 -15.01 -2.27
N TRP A 58 11.62 -14.70 -2.84
CA TRP A 58 11.91 -13.37 -3.33
C TRP A 58 11.23 -13.15 -4.69
N SER A 59 10.72 -11.95 -4.90
CA SER A 59 10.17 -11.48 -6.16
C SER A 59 10.76 -10.11 -6.45
N GLU A 60 11.44 -10.00 -7.58
CA GLU A 60 12.01 -8.75 -8.06
C GLU A 60 10.93 -7.98 -8.79
N LYS A 61 10.76 -6.71 -8.42
CA LYS A 61 9.71 -5.87 -8.99
C LYS A 61 10.20 -4.45 -9.15
N GLN A 62 9.85 -3.86 -10.28
CA GLN A 62 10.06 -2.47 -10.58
C GLN A 62 8.74 -1.70 -10.43
N SER A 63 8.80 -0.55 -9.77
CA SER A 63 7.66 0.35 -9.64
C SER A 63 7.35 1.06 -10.94
N THR A 64 6.10 1.43 -11.15
CA THR A 64 5.67 2.23 -12.31
C THR A 64 5.26 3.64 -11.86
N PRO A 65 5.40 4.66 -12.74
CA PRO A 65 4.98 6.02 -12.41
C PRO A 65 3.49 6.15 -12.07
N THR A 66 2.63 5.29 -12.58
CA THR A 66 1.17 5.32 -12.32
C THR A 66 0.76 4.48 -11.12
N GLY A 67 1.72 3.95 -10.36
CA GLY A 67 1.50 2.99 -9.29
C GLY A 67 1.36 1.54 -9.80
N GLY A 68 1.63 0.60 -8.91
CA GLY A 68 1.75 -0.82 -9.24
C GLY A 68 3.20 -1.22 -9.55
N TYR A 69 3.35 -2.42 -10.10
CA TYR A 69 4.65 -3.04 -10.30
C TYR A 69 4.71 -3.88 -11.57
N VAL A 70 5.88 -3.92 -12.19
CA VAL A 70 6.27 -4.94 -13.18
C VAL A 70 7.17 -5.95 -12.49
N THR A 71 6.92 -7.24 -12.71
CA THR A 71 7.81 -8.30 -12.17
C THR A 71 9.02 -8.44 -13.07
N LEU A 72 10.20 -8.41 -12.48
CA LEU A 72 11.46 -8.64 -13.18
C LEU A 72 11.80 -10.14 -13.15
N PRO A 73 12.36 -10.69 -14.25
CA PRO A 73 12.69 -12.11 -14.32
C PRO A 73 13.86 -12.49 -13.42
N GLU A 74 14.79 -11.56 -13.20
CA GLU A 74 16.02 -11.76 -12.46
C GLU A 74 16.34 -10.57 -11.55
N ALA A 75 17.28 -10.78 -10.63
CA ALA A 75 17.80 -9.74 -9.75
C ALA A 75 18.65 -8.73 -10.52
N THR A 76 18.55 -7.46 -10.12
CA THR A 76 19.35 -6.35 -10.64
C THR A 76 20.42 -5.94 -9.63
N ASP A 77 21.27 -4.98 -10.00
CA ASP A 77 22.26 -4.41 -9.08
C ASP A 77 21.63 -3.72 -7.86
N THR A 78 20.37 -3.32 -7.95
CA THR A 78 19.59 -2.73 -6.85
C THR A 78 18.69 -3.73 -6.14
N SER A 79 18.78 -5.04 -6.45
CA SER A 79 18.03 -6.08 -5.75
C SER A 79 18.64 -6.41 -4.38
N LEU A 80 17.77 -6.59 -3.38
CA LEU A 80 18.13 -6.96 -2.01
C LEU A 80 18.18 -8.49 -1.79
N SER A 81 17.52 -9.27 -2.65
CA SER A 81 17.44 -10.73 -2.50
C SER A 81 18.79 -11.46 -2.45
N PRO A 82 19.85 -11.10 -3.21
CA PRO A 82 21.11 -11.85 -3.19
C PRO A 82 21.84 -11.76 -1.84
N MET A 83 21.69 -10.60 -1.17
CA MET A 83 22.31 -10.29 0.12
C MET A 83 21.46 -10.69 1.33
N THR A 84 20.39 -11.47 1.15
CA THR A 84 19.50 -11.87 2.25
C THR A 84 19.24 -13.37 2.32
N ARG A 85 18.81 -13.84 3.49
CA ARG A 85 18.43 -15.23 3.75
C ARG A 85 17.07 -15.28 4.44
N LEU A 86 16.25 -16.24 4.02
CA LEU A 86 14.89 -16.45 4.51
C LEU A 86 14.79 -17.76 5.29
N SER A 87 14.08 -17.74 6.41
CA SER A 87 13.74 -18.97 7.14
C SER A 87 12.45 -18.81 7.95
N PRO A 88 11.48 -19.75 7.85
CA PRO A 88 11.45 -20.86 6.90
C PRO A 88 11.08 -20.40 5.48
N LYS A 89 11.42 -21.21 4.46
CA LYS A 89 11.01 -20.96 3.05
C LYS A 89 9.63 -21.54 2.71
N GLN A 90 9.08 -22.40 3.56
CA GLN A 90 7.74 -22.94 3.41
C GLN A 90 7.16 -23.20 4.80
N MET A 91 5.87 -22.95 4.95
CA MET A 91 5.15 -23.21 6.18
C MET A 91 3.76 -23.73 5.86
N ARG A 92 3.29 -24.70 6.65
CA ARG A 92 1.89 -25.13 6.69
C ARG A 92 1.32 -24.64 8.01
N LEU A 93 0.22 -23.91 7.95
CA LEU A 93 -0.40 -23.25 9.09
C LEU A 93 -1.79 -23.81 9.32
N ALA A 94 -2.07 -24.30 10.52
CA ALA A 94 -3.42 -24.60 10.99
C ALA A 94 -4.25 -23.32 11.13
N PRO A 95 -5.60 -23.42 11.24
CA PRO A 95 -6.45 -22.27 11.55
C PRO A 95 -5.99 -21.55 12.83
N GLY A 96 -5.76 -20.24 12.75
CA GLY A 96 -5.26 -19.41 13.86
C GLY A 96 -3.77 -19.57 14.15
N GLU A 97 -3.05 -20.48 13.49
CA GLU A 97 -1.64 -20.70 13.73
C GLU A 97 -0.80 -19.50 13.26
N LYS A 98 0.11 -19.07 14.14
CA LYS A 98 1.09 -18.02 13.89
C LYS A 98 2.46 -18.63 13.62
N GLN A 99 3.09 -18.21 12.54
CA GLN A 99 4.48 -18.52 12.24
C GLN A 99 5.29 -17.24 12.03
N THR A 100 6.59 -17.30 12.33
CA THR A 100 7.52 -16.18 12.10
C THR A 100 8.50 -16.51 10.99
N VAL A 101 8.55 -15.67 9.96
CA VAL A 101 9.62 -15.67 8.95
C VAL A 101 10.71 -14.70 9.36
N LYS A 102 11.94 -15.20 9.46
CA LYS A 102 13.15 -14.41 9.67
C LYS A 102 13.74 -14.02 8.32
N VAL A 103 13.97 -12.73 8.14
CA VAL A 103 14.71 -12.16 7.01
C VAL A 103 16.06 -11.70 7.57
N ALA A 104 17.13 -12.42 7.23
CA ALA A 104 18.48 -12.12 7.71
C ALA A 104 19.31 -11.47 6.61
N LEU A 105 19.86 -10.30 6.89
CA LEU A 105 20.72 -9.54 6.00
C LEU A 105 22.18 -10.00 6.13
N ARG A 106 22.78 -10.35 4.99
CA ARG A 106 24.21 -10.68 4.81
C ARG A 106 24.83 -9.69 3.85
N LYS A 107 25.00 -8.46 4.35
CA LYS A 107 25.57 -7.34 3.59
C LYS A 107 27.01 -7.67 3.15
N PRO A 108 27.35 -7.52 1.86
CA PRO A 108 28.73 -7.67 1.39
C PRO A 108 29.62 -6.53 1.94
N LYS A 109 30.92 -6.79 2.08
CA LYS A 109 31.89 -5.74 2.44
C LYS A 109 31.97 -4.73 1.29
N GLY A 110 31.95 -3.44 1.63
CA GLY A 110 32.02 -2.37 0.63
C GLY A 110 30.78 -2.23 -0.25
N LEU A 111 29.60 -2.58 0.27
CA LEU A 111 28.34 -2.28 -0.42
C LEU A 111 28.29 -0.78 -0.77
N ALA A 112 27.97 -0.47 -2.02
CA ALA A 112 27.89 0.92 -2.47
C ALA A 112 26.74 1.66 -1.76
N PRO A 113 26.87 2.98 -1.53
CA PRO A 113 25.76 3.83 -1.10
C PRO A 113 24.56 3.68 -2.04
N GLY A 114 23.37 3.60 -1.48
CA GLY A 114 22.14 3.49 -2.26
C GLY A 114 21.02 2.71 -1.58
N GLU A 115 19.90 2.60 -2.30
CA GLU A 115 18.73 1.85 -1.86
C GLU A 115 18.61 0.54 -2.64
N TYR A 116 18.51 -0.56 -1.90
CA TYR A 116 18.33 -1.91 -2.43
C TYR A 116 16.96 -2.44 -2.03
N ARG A 117 16.23 -3.01 -2.99
CA ARG A 117 14.83 -3.41 -2.77
C ARG A 117 14.49 -4.70 -3.49
N SER A 118 13.78 -5.57 -2.78
CA SER A 118 13.12 -6.76 -3.33
C SER A 118 11.79 -6.95 -2.59
N HIS A 119 10.95 -7.89 -3.06
CA HIS A 119 9.68 -8.19 -2.40
C HIS A 119 9.66 -9.60 -1.84
N LEU A 120 9.20 -9.73 -0.61
CA LEU A 120 8.94 -11.01 0.00
C LEU A 120 7.53 -11.47 -0.40
N LEU A 121 7.45 -12.51 -1.21
CA LEU A 121 6.22 -13.10 -1.72
C LEU A 121 5.86 -14.35 -0.91
N PHE A 122 4.70 -14.30 -0.25
CA PHE A 122 4.01 -15.40 0.39
C PHE A 122 3.07 -16.04 -0.64
N GLN A 123 3.60 -16.98 -1.40
CA GLN A 123 2.88 -17.71 -2.44
C GLN A 123 2.05 -18.82 -1.81
N ALA A 124 0.73 -18.73 -1.90
CA ALA A 124 -0.14 -19.82 -1.46
C ALA A 124 0.02 -21.03 -2.38
N LEU A 125 0.11 -22.21 -1.77
CA LEU A 125 0.08 -23.48 -2.48
C LEU A 125 -1.35 -24.07 -2.40
N PRO A 126 -1.86 -24.69 -3.47
CA PRO A 126 -3.14 -25.36 -3.44
C PRO A 126 -3.18 -26.41 -2.32
N ASN A 127 -4.29 -26.48 -1.58
CA ASN A 127 -4.57 -27.63 -0.74
C ASN A 127 -4.91 -28.82 -1.66
N GLU A 128 -4.40 -30.01 -1.36
CA GLU A 128 -4.76 -31.21 -2.10
C GLU A 128 -6.25 -31.53 -1.85
N ASN A 129 -7.10 -31.21 -2.83
CA ASN A 129 -8.50 -31.60 -2.81
C ASN A 129 -8.71 -32.85 -3.68
N THR A 130 -8.63 -34.00 -3.03
CA THR A 130 -9.02 -35.32 -3.56
C THR A 130 -10.55 -35.42 -3.58
N LYS A 131 -11.20 -34.97 -4.66
CA LYS A 131 -12.47 -35.47 -5.23
C LYS A 131 -13.02 -34.46 -6.24
N ILE A 132 -12.88 -34.79 -7.53
CA ILE A 132 -13.50 -34.07 -8.64
C ILE A 132 -14.92 -34.61 -8.77
N ASN A 133 -15.91 -33.83 -8.36
CA ASN A 133 -17.31 -34.03 -8.78
C ASN A 133 -17.57 -33.08 -9.95
N SER A 134 -18.42 -33.47 -10.90
CA SER A 134 -18.73 -32.77 -12.17
C SER A 134 -19.49 -31.44 -12.02
N SER A 135 -19.06 -30.58 -11.10
CA SER A 135 -19.57 -29.24 -10.84
C SER A 135 -18.45 -28.22 -10.98
N ILE A 136 -18.68 -27.08 -11.63
CA ILE A 136 -17.71 -25.99 -11.71
C ILE A 136 -17.48 -25.43 -10.31
N LYS A 137 -16.24 -25.54 -9.80
CA LYS A 137 -15.79 -24.93 -8.55
C LYS A 137 -14.66 -23.95 -8.85
N ILE A 138 -14.84 -22.69 -8.45
CA ILE A 138 -13.80 -21.66 -8.53
C ILE A 138 -13.04 -21.69 -7.19
N ASN A 139 -11.78 -22.12 -7.22
CA ASN A 139 -10.89 -22.08 -6.07
C ASN A 139 -9.93 -20.90 -6.22
N MET A 140 -10.13 -19.84 -5.43
CA MET A 140 -9.21 -18.70 -5.42
C MET A 140 -8.01 -19.00 -4.51
N ILE A 141 -6.79 -18.76 -5.02
CA ILE A 141 -5.54 -18.93 -4.28
C ILE A 141 -4.87 -17.57 -4.15
N MET A 142 -4.85 -17.02 -2.93
CA MET A 142 -4.35 -15.67 -2.67
C MET A 142 -2.88 -15.69 -2.24
N SER A 143 -2.05 -14.90 -2.92
CA SER A 143 -0.65 -14.68 -2.56
C SER A 143 -0.42 -13.23 -2.15
N TYR A 144 0.53 -13.00 -1.25
CA TYR A 144 0.78 -11.68 -0.65
C TYR A 144 2.23 -11.26 -0.82
N SER A 145 2.48 -9.97 -1.05
CA SER A 145 3.83 -9.45 -1.32
C SER A 145 4.08 -8.23 -0.45
N ILE A 146 5.20 -8.21 0.28
CA ILE A 146 5.63 -7.03 1.05
C ILE A 146 6.99 -6.53 0.53
N PRO A 147 7.21 -5.20 0.43
CA PRO A 147 8.50 -4.66 0.08
C PRO A 147 9.49 -4.82 1.24
N VAL A 148 10.73 -5.16 0.90
CA VAL A 148 11.88 -5.20 1.81
C VAL A 148 12.94 -4.28 1.25
N VAL A 149 13.29 -3.25 2.02
CA VAL A 149 14.21 -2.19 1.61
C VAL A 149 15.43 -2.22 2.53
N LEU A 150 16.62 -2.04 1.97
CA LEU A 150 17.86 -1.71 2.68
C LEU A 150 18.33 -0.36 2.15
N ARG A 151 18.70 0.53 3.06
CA ARG A 151 19.37 1.78 2.68
C ARG A 151 20.77 1.80 3.25
N GLU A 152 21.73 2.07 2.37
CA GLU A 152 23.13 2.22 2.71
C GLU A 152 23.52 3.70 2.57
N SER A 153 24.05 4.30 3.65
CA SER A 153 24.40 5.73 3.67
C SER A 153 23.20 6.61 3.27
N ALA A 154 22.07 6.39 3.95
CA ALA A 154 20.79 6.98 3.59
C ALA A 154 20.74 8.49 3.85
N GLU A 155 20.10 9.22 2.93
CA GLU A 155 19.73 10.62 3.10
C GLU A 155 18.21 10.77 3.08
N VAL A 156 17.71 11.88 3.65
CA VAL A 156 16.28 12.21 3.57
C VAL A 156 15.95 12.57 2.12
N PRO A 157 14.97 11.91 1.49
CA PRO A 157 14.68 12.15 0.09
C PRO A 157 14.03 13.51 -0.11
N GLU A 158 14.53 14.26 -1.09
CA GLU A 158 13.90 15.49 -1.56
C GLU A 158 12.76 15.14 -2.52
N VAL A 159 11.57 15.67 -2.22
CA VAL A 159 10.35 15.41 -2.98
C VAL A 159 9.64 16.74 -3.24
N THR A 160 9.05 16.87 -4.41
CA THR A 160 8.23 18.04 -4.78
C THR A 160 6.91 17.59 -5.36
N ILE A 161 5.86 18.40 -5.15
CA ILE A 161 4.59 18.26 -5.88
C ILE A 161 4.65 19.29 -7.01
N GLU A 162 4.86 18.81 -8.24
CA GLU A 162 5.04 19.66 -9.41
C GLU A 162 3.74 20.37 -9.78
N HIS A 163 2.64 19.61 -9.86
CA HIS A 163 1.32 20.16 -10.11
C HIS A 163 0.22 19.26 -9.56
N ALA A 164 -0.93 19.87 -9.25
CA ALA A 164 -2.16 19.18 -8.91
C ALA A 164 -3.30 19.66 -9.82
N LYS A 165 -4.22 18.76 -10.18
CA LYS A 165 -5.42 19.09 -10.95
C LYS A 165 -6.64 18.32 -10.48
N VAL A 166 -7.80 18.91 -10.70
CA VAL A 166 -9.10 18.25 -10.50
C VAL A 166 -9.38 17.33 -11.68
N ILE A 167 -9.81 16.10 -11.39
CA ILE A 167 -10.35 15.16 -12.37
C ILE A 167 -11.66 14.55 -11.84
N LYS A 168 -12.44 13.94 -12.73
CA LYS A 168 -13.57 13.08 -12.34
C LYS A 168 -13.18 11.62 -12.37
N ASN A 169 -13.64 10.90 -11.35
CA ASN A 169 -13.64 9.45 -11.39
C ASN A 169 -14.56 8.99 -12.55
N PRO A 170 -14.09 8.14 -13.49
CA PRO A 170 -14.89 7.72 -14.63
C PRO A 170 -16.14 6.91 -14.24
N ASP A 171 -16.07 6.16 -13.14
CA ASP A 171 -17.13 5.21 -12.75
C ASP A 171 -18.28 5.89 -12.01
N ASN A 172 -17.97 6.84 -11.12
CA ASN A 172 -18.98 7.46 -10.24
C ASN A 172 -19.05 8.99 -10.35
N GLN A 173 -18.28 9.59 -11.26
CA GLN A 173 -18.24 11.03 -11.54
C GLN A 173 -17.85 11.90 -10.34
N ARG A 174 -17.38 11.31 -9.23
CA ARG A 174 -16.92 12.06 -8.06
C ARG A 174 -15.60 12.77 -8.37
N MET A 175 -15.46 13.97 -7.82
CA MET A 175 -14.21 14.73 -7.86
C MET A 175 -13.06 13.94 -7.23
N GLN A 176 -11.89 14.00 -7.87
CA GLN A 176 -10.61 13.49 -7.38
C GLN A 176 -9.50 14.51 -7.68
N PHE A 177 -8.39 14.42 -6.97
CA PHE A 177 -7.19 15.19 -7.27
C PHE A 177 -6.15 14.27 -7.90
N LYS A 178 -5.64 14.64 -9.08
CA LYS A 178 -4.47 14.00 -9.68
C LYS A 178 -3.26 14.90 -9.49
N LEU A 179 -2.22 14.37 -8.85
CA LEU A 179 -0.98 15.07 -8.54
C LEU A 179 0.20 14.42 -9.26
N LYS A 180 1.14 15.24 -9.72
CA LYS A 180 2.46 14.79 -10.16
C LYS A 180 3.46 15.05 -9.05
N VAL A 181 4.04 13.99 -8.51
CA VAL A 181 5.00 14.07 -7.39
C VAL A 181 6.36 13.59 -7.88
N ASN A 182 7.38 14.42 -7.74
CA ASN A 182 8.74 14.16 -8.22
C ASN A 182 9.67 13.89 -7.03
N ARG A 183 10.61 12.97 -7.21
CA ARG A 183 11.63 12.58 -6.25
C ARG A 183 13.00 12.90 -6.84
N ASN A 184 13.73 13.82 -6.21
CA ASN A 184 14.93 14.44 -6.79
C ASN A 184 16.25 13.81 -6.31
N THR A 185 16.20 12.78 -5.45
CA THR A 185 17.37 12.15 -4.80
C THR A 185 17.51 10.68 -5.18
N GLY A 186 18.38 9.91 -4.52
CA GLY A 186 18.55 8.46 -4.75
C GLY A 186 17.72 7.54 -3.84
N PHE A 187 17.04 8.09 -2.83
CA PHE A 187 16.34 7.32 -1.80
C PHE A 187 14.82 7.42 -1.93
N SER A 188 14.11 6.39 -1.47
CA SER A 188 12.65 6.37 -1.49
C SER A 188 12.03 7.22 -0.39
N SER A 189 10.97 7.95 -0.73
CA SER A 189 10.07 8.56 0.26
C SER A 189 9.04 7.55 0.74
N TYR A 190 8.59 7.68 1.99
CA TYR A 190 7.51 6.85 2.55
C TYR A 190 6.66 7.64 3.52
N GLY A 191 5.34 7.64 3.33
CA GLY A 191 4.46 8.45 4.17
C GLY A 191 3.00 8.48 3.76
N LYS A 192 2.34 9.60 4.03
CA LYS A 192 0.94 9.87 3.67
C LYS A 192 0.81 11.20 2.95
N LEU A 193 0.04 11.22 1.87
CA LEU A 193 -0.33 12.43 1.16
C LEU A 193 -1.79 12.75 1.49
N SER A 194 -2.01 13.89 2.15
CA SER A 194 -3.32 14.35 2.60
C SER A 194 -3.73 15.62 1.86
N ALA A 195 -5.02 15.79 1.60
CA ALA A 195 -5.61 17.02 1.06
C ALA A 195 -6.53 17.66 2.11
N TYR A 196 -6.33 18.95 2.37
CA TYR A 196 -7.13 19.75 3.29
C TYR A 196 -7.82 20.87 2.53
N PHE A 197 -9.14 20.98 2.64
CA PHE A 197 -9.92 22.03 2.00
C PHE A 197 -10.24 23.17 2.96
N LYS A 198 -10.17 24.40 2.46
CA LYS A 198 -10.63 25.63 3.10
C LYS A 198 -11.51 26.40 2.12
N SER A 199 -12.72 26.77 2.53
CA SER A 199 -13.64 27.55 1.69
C SER A 199 -13.28 29.03 1.61
N ASP A 200 -12.71 29.55 2.69
CA ASP A 200 -12.22 30.91 2.80
C ASP A 200 -11.01 30.98 3.76
N THR A 201 -10.40 32.15 3.89
CA THR A 201 -9.19 32.34 4.71
C THR A 201 -9.41 32.14 6.21
N ASN A 202 -10.65 32.26 6.70
CA ASN A 202 -11.00 32.15 8.12
C ASN A 202 -11.55 30.76 8.48
N SER A 203 -11.90 29.95 7.48
CA SER A 203 -12.41 28.59 7.63
C SER A 203 -11.33 27.64 8.12
N SER A 204 -11.71 26.74 9.02
CA SER A 204 -10.83 25.66 9.48
C SER A 204 -10.53 24.69 8.33
N ALA A 205 -9.27 24.24 8.23
CA ALA A 205 -8.88 23.25 7.23
C ALA A 205 -9.56 21.91 7.53
N GLU A 206 -10.40 21.43 6.61
CA GLU A 206 -11.03 20.11 6.71
C GLU A 206 -10.23 19.10 5.88
N LYS A 207 -9.86 17.96 6.45
CA LYS A 207 -9.23 16.88 5.67
C LYS A 207 -10.28 16.21 4.80
N VAL A 208 -10.11 16.30 3.48
CA VAL A 208 -11.08 15.82 2.48
C VAL A 208 -10.63 14.57 1.73
N ALA A 209 -9.31 14.30 1.68
CA ALA A 209 -8.76 13.09 1.06
C ALA A 209 -7.42 12.72 1.71
N GLU A 210 -7.07 11.44 1.64
CA GLU A 210 -5.76 10.95 2.07
C GLU A 210 -5.43 9.63 1.38
N ILE A 211 -4.15 9.45 1.03
CA ILE A 211 -3.57 8.15 0.74
C ILE A 211 -2.42 7.90 1.72
N GLY A 212 -2.55 6.83 2.51
CA GLY A 212 -1.51 6.36 3.41
C GLY A 212 -0.55 5.39 2.73
N ASN A 213 0.59 5.12 3.37
CA ASN A 213 1.61 4.18 2.91
C ASN A 213 2.10 4.46 1.47
N LEU A 214 2.07 5.73 1.06
CA LEU A 214 2.56 6.18 -0.23
C LEU A 214 4.08 6.14 -0.24
N SER A 215 4.63 5.37 -1.18
CA SER A 215 6.06 5.30 -1.44
C SER A 215 6.36 5.80 -2.85
N ILE A 216 7.41 6.59 -3.01
CA ILE A 216 8.03 6.85 -4.33
C ILE A 216 9.42 6.25 -4.25
N TYR A 217 9.61 5.10 -4.90
CA TYR A 217 10.83 4.31 -4.79
C TYR A 217 11.96 4.84 -5.68
N SER A 218 13.20 4.43 -5.39
CA SER A 218 14.41 4.87 -6.09
C SER A 218 14.45 4.54 -7.58
N ASP A 219 13.63 3.59 -8.03
CA ASP A 219 13.50 3.14 -9.42
C ASP A 219 12.49 3.95 -10.24
N VAL A 220 11.84 4.96 -9.65
CA VAL A 220 10.99 5.94 -10.34
C VAL A 220 11.30 7.37 -9.89
N ASP A 221 11.46 8.28 -10.85
CA ASP A 221 11.74 9.69 -10.55
C ASP A 221 10.48 10.50 -10.27
N SER A 222 9.32 10.00 -10.73
CA SER A 222 8.04 10.66 -10.49
C SER A 222 6.89 9.67 -10.42
N ALA A 223 5.86 10.05 -9.68
CA ALA A 223 4.62 9.30 -9.53
C ALA A 223 3.39 10.18 -9.80
N ASP A 224 2.44 9.62 -10.53
CA ASP A 224 1.10 10.16 -10.71
C ASP A 224 0.22 9.61 -9.57
N VAL A 225 -0.14 10.48 -8.62
CA VAL A 225 -0.91 10.09 -7.42
C VAL A 225 -2.32 10.63 -7.52
N THR A 226 -3.32 9.76 -7.39
CA THR A 226 -4.74 10.14 -7.38
C THR A 226 -5.32 10.05 -5.97
N LEU A 227 -5.82 11.17 -5.45
CA LEU A 227 -6.55 11.25 -4.20
C LEU A 227 -8.05 11.26 -4.47
N SER A 228 -8.75 10.27 -3.95
CA SER A 228 -10.21 10.26 -3.90
C SER A 228 -10.68 10.99 -2.64
N LEU A 229 -11.72 11.82 -2.77
CA LEU A 229 -12.39 12.36 -1.60
C LEU A 229 -12.92 11.22 -0.72
N PHE A 230 -12.88 11.41 0.60
CA PHE A 230 -13.55 10.50 1.52
C PHE A 230 -15.05 10.40 1.18
N SER A 231 -15.65 9.24 1.45
CA SER A 231 -17.01 8.93 1.00
C SER A 231 -18.05 9.94 1.49
N ASP A 232 -17.87 10.46 2.71
CA ASP A 232 -18.71 11.44 3.40
C ASP A 232 -18.38 12.90 3.04
N LYS A 233 -17.35 13.14 2.22
CA LYS A 233 -16.90 14.49 1.84
C LYS A 233 -17.29 14.83 0.41
N ALA A 234 -17.60 16.09 0.19
CA ALA A 234 -17.81 16.69 -1.12
C ALA A 234 -17.34 18.14 -1.09
N ILE A 235 -16.79 18.62 -2.21
CA ILE A 235 -16.41 20.03 -2.37
C ILE A 235 -17.42 20.63 -3.34
N THR A 236 -18.26 21.53 -2.81
CA THR A 236 -19.40 22.12 -3.55
C THR A 236 -19.29 23.63 -3.74
N GLN A 237 -18.23 24.23 -3.19
CA GLN A 237 -17.99 25.68 -3.25
C GLN A 237 -16.52 25.97 -3.57
N PRO A 238 -16.22 27.17 -4.12
CA PRO A 238 -14.84 27.60 -4.33
C PRO A 238 -14.04 27.64 -3.03
N GLY A 239 -12.72 27.56 -3.14
CA GLY A 239 -11.83 27.55 -1.99
C GLY A 239 -10.41 27.20 -2.39
N VAL A 240 -9.61 26.72 -1.43
CA VAL A 240 -8.24 26.27 -1.65
C VAL A 240 -8.08 24.88 -1.06
N VAL A 241 -7.43 23.99 -1.81
CA VAL A 241 -6.98 22.69 -1.32
C VAL A 241 -5.49 22.76 -1.06
N GLU A 242 -5.08 22.43 0.15
CA GLU A 242 -3.70 22.31 0.59
C GLU A 242 -3.34 20.82 0.66
N PHE A 243 -2.37 20.41 -0.15
CA PHE A 243 -1.80 19.07 -0.16
C PHE A 243 -0.54 19.04 0.71
N LYS A 244 -0.43 18.04 1.57
CA LYS A 244 0.76 17.80 2.40
C LYS A 244 1.21 16.35 2.25
N TYR A 245 2.44 16.14 1.78
CA TYR A 245 3.10 14.84 1.83
C TYR A 245 3.99 14.78 3.08
N THR A 246 3.58 13.97 4.06
CA THR A 246 4.28 13.83 5.35
C THR A 246 4.82 12.42 5.48
N GLY A 247 6.02 12.28 6.05
CA GLY A 247 6.71 11.01 6.22
C GLY A 247 6.08 10.13 7.30
N ALA A 248 6.38 8.83 7.23
CA ALA A 248 6.00 7.82 8.19
C ALA A 248 7.18 6.88 8.49
N ASP A 249 7.07 6.11 9.58
CA ASP A 249 8.09 5.19 10.07
C ASP A 249 9.47 5.84 10.20
N GLU A 250 10.45 5.46 9.37
CA GLU A 250 11.80 6.03 9.40
C GLU A 250 11.85 7.53 9.05
N TYR A 251 10.77 8.07 8.47
CA TYR A 251 10.61 9.47 8.13
C TYR A 251 9.53 10.16 8.98
N ALA A 252 9.26 9.65 10.18
CA ALA A 252 8.43 10.36 11.14
C ALA A 252 8.91 11.82 11.30
N ASP A 253 7.97 12.75 11.41
CA ASP A 253 8.21 14.19 11.56
C ASP A 253 8.84 14.90 10.34
N VAL A 254 9.03 14.22 9.22
CA VAL A 254 9.45 14.84 7.95
C VAL A 254 8.23 15.33 7.17
N THR A 255 8.24 16.59 6.74
CA THR A 255 7.34 17.07 5.67
C THR A 255 8.11 17.08 4.37
N PHE A 256 7.72 16.20 3.45
CA PHE A 256 8.39 16.06 2.16
C PHE A 256 8.04 17.18 1.20
N ALA A 257 6.75 17.49 1.06
CA ALA A 257 6.28 18.51 0.14
C ALA A 257 4.93 19.08 0.55
N GLU A 258 4.70 20.34 0.22
CA GLU A 258 3.39 21.00 0.31
C GLU A 258 3.05 21.66 -1.02
N HIS A 259 1.77 21.72 -1.36
CA HIS A 259 1.28 22.36 -2.58
C HIS A 259 -0.15 22.85 -2.39
N THR A 260 -0.53 23.93 -3.04
CA THR A 260 -1.89 24.46 -2.98
C THR A 260 -2.53 24.51 -4.35
N LEU A 261 -3.83 24.23 -4.39
CA LEU A 261 -4.65 24.28 -5.60
C LEU A 261 -5.90 25.12 -5.33
N PRO A 262 -6.07 26.29 -6.00
CA PRO A 262 -7.32 27.02 -5.93
C PRO A 262 -8.44 26.24 -6.64
N ILE A 263 -9.56 26.05 -5.95
CA ILE A 263 -10.78 25.45 -6.48
C ILE A 263 -11.69 26.58 -6.97
N THR A 264 -11.95 26.59 -8.27
CA THR A 264 -12.81 27.59 -8.92
C THR A 264 -14.18 27.00 -9.26
N THR A 265 -15.17 27.86 -9.50
CA THR A 265 -16.52 27.45 -9.90
C THR A 265 -16.50 26.53 -11.13
N ASN A 266 -15.64 26.80 -12.11
CA ASN A 266 -15.52 25.97 -13.31
C ASN A 266 -15.03 24.54 -12.99
N MET A 267 -14.16 24.38 -12.00
CA MET A 267 -13.66 23.06 -11.59
C MET A 267 -14.69 22.25 -10.80
N LEU A 268 -15.70 22.89 -10.22
CA LEU A 268 -16.84 22.22 -9.57
C LEU A 268 -17.85 21.68 -10.60
N LEU A 269 -17.86 22.26 -11.80
CA LEU A 269 -18.74 21.89 -12.91
C LEU A 269 -18.13 20.84 -13.84
N LEU A 270 -16.80 20.65 -13.79
CA LEU A 270 -16.09 19.53 -14.44
C LEU A 270 -16.78 18.25 -14.10
#